data_AF-A0A2W5A379-F1
#
_entry.id   AF-A0A2W5A379-F1
#
_cell.length_a   1.000
_cell.length_b   1.000
_cell.length_c   1.000
_cell.angle_alpha   90.00
_cell.angle_beta   90.00
_cell.angle_gamma   90.00
#
_symmetry.space_group_name_H-M   'P 1'
#
loop_
_entity.id
_entity.type
_entity.pdbx_description
1 polymer ?
#
loop_
_entity_poly.entity_id
_entity_poly.type
_entity_poly.pdbx_seq_one_letter_code
_entity_poly.pdbx_strand_id
1 'polypeptide(L)'
;MERIDAMMKPLLGLALLGVATSPLVAQVQTTPIPPSQVAAPPPEAQLSRDVGRAAGAFAVAAQQAAQDAKAAARAAKLEFKRGFVQGAGQASAGAPAAVAPPPPPPIRYEEEAVDACAMATEDEGMSYARLANVRDVDAVDRRPGGWDVRGTIELRNSYAEPRHAPYHFVCQVRDGGIADLWIRDVSARR
;
A
#
# COMPACT_ATOMS: atom_id res chain seq x y z
N MET A 1 -39.74 -32.16 -14.90
CA MET A 1 -41.03 -31.44 -14.79
C MET A 1 -40.68 -30.07 -14.24
N GLU A 2 -40.81 -28.92 -14.89
CA GLU A 2 -41.40 -28.39 -16.14
C GLU A 2 -40.48 -27.21 -16.53
N ARG A 3 -39.93 -27.04 -17.74
CA ARG A 3 -40.50 -26.60 -19.03
C ARG A 3 -41.39 -25.35 -18.95
N ILE A 4 -40.85 -24.21 -19.42
CA ILE A 4 -41.63 -23.16 -20.09
C ILE A 4 -40.89 -22.79 -21.40
N ASP A 5 -41.52 -23.22 -22.49
CA ASP A 5 -41.36 -22.86 -23.90
C ASP A 5 -41.36 -21.32 -24.13
N ALA A 6 -40.50 -20.71 -24.96
CA ALA A 6 -40.40 -20.73 -26.42
C ALA A 6 -41.52 -20.00 -27.19
N MET A 7 -41.07 -19.22 -28.19
CA MET A 7 -41.76 -18.68 -29.37
C MET A 7 -42.65 -17.42 -29.24
N MET A 8 -42.28 -16.35 -29.98
CA MET A 8 -43.06 -15.92 -31.17
C MET A 8 -42.29 -14.86 -32.00
N LYS A 9 -41.86 -15.25 -33.21
CA LYS A 9 -41.64 -14.44 -34.43
C LYS A 9 -42.83 -14.77 -35.37
N PRO A 10 -43.05 -14.21 -36.58
CA PRO A 10 -42.49 -13.06 -37.32
C PRO A 10 -43.60 -12.20 -38.01
N LEU A 11 -43.25 -11.30 -38.94
CA LEU A 11 -43.94 -10.90 -40.22
C LEU A 11 -43.38 -9.52 -40.66
N LEU A 12 -42.56 -9.31 -41.70
CA LEU A 12 -42.68 -9.46 -43.17
C LEU A 12 -43.69 -8.52 -43.86
N GLY A 13 -43.20 -7.70 -44.82
CA GLY A 13 -43.97 -7.12 -45.94
C GLY A 13 -43.96 -5.58 -46.04
N LEU A 14 -43.06 -4.97 -46.83
CA LEU A 14 -43.25 -4.47 -48.21
C LEU A 14 -44.16 -3.23 -48.38
N ALA A 15 -43.60 -2.12 -48.89
CA ALA A 15 -44.12 -1.37 -50.05
C ALA A 15 -43.16 -0.24 -50.47
N LEU A 16 -42.73 -0.28 -51.74
CA LEU A 16 -42.11 0.82 -52.50
C LEU A 16 -43.13 1.93 -52.76
N LEU A 17 -42.67 3.19 -52.81
CA LEU A 17 -43.18 4.23 -53.70
C LEU A 17 -42.13 5.34 -53.82
N GLY A 18 -41.63 5.54 -55.03
CA GLY A 18 -40.78 6.66 -55.39
C GLY A 18 -41.62 7.86 -55.80
N VAL A 19 -41.12 9.07 -55.53
CA VAL A 19 -41.52 10.29 -56.23
C VAL A 19 -40.25 11.15 -56.42
N ALA A 20 -39.96 11.47 -57.67
CA ALA A 20 -38.88 12.34 -58.09
C ALA A 20 -39.25 13.81 -57.88
N THR A 21 -38.32 14.62 -57.37
CA THR A 21 -38.36 16.09 -57.50
C THR A 21 -36.94 16.60 -57.72
N SER A 22 -36.68 17.08 -58.93
CA SER A 22 -35.42 17.70 -59.36
C SER A 22 -35.07 18.93 -58.52
N PRO A 23 -33.81 19.12 -58.09
CA PRO A 23 -33.37 20.41 -57.61
C PRO A 23 -33.03 21.32 -58.80
N LEU A 24 -33.74 22.44 -58.86
CA LEU A 24 -33.42 23.60 -59.69
C LEU A 24 -31.99 24.05 -59.34
N VAL A 25 -31.04 23.89 -60.27
CA VAL A 25 -29.69 24.43 -60.11
C VAL A 25 -29.75 25.94 -60.34
N ALA A 26 -29.86 26.70 -59.25
CA ALA A 26 -29.64 28.15 -59.27
C ALA A 26 -28.14 28.39 -59.48
N GLN A 27 -27.77 28.82 -60.68
CA GLN A 27 -26.41 29.26 -61.00
C GLN A 27 -26.14 30.58 -60.26
N VAL A 28 -25.43 30.50 -59.13
CA VAL A 28 -24.88 31.67 -58.43
C VAL A 28 -23.69 32.17 -59.23
N GLN A 29 -23.86 33.27 -59.96
CA GLN A 29 -22.77 34.01 -60.57
C GLN A 29 -21.91 34.62 -59.47
N THR A 30 -20.73 34.05 -59.23
CA THR A 30 -19.70 34.62 -58.36
C THR A 30 -18.95 35.71 -59.12
N THR A 31 -19.29 36.97 -58.89
CA THR A 31 -18.44 38.10 -59.25
C THR A 31 -17.20 38.10 -58.35
N PRO A 32 -15.97 38.14 -58.91
CA PRO A 32 -14.76 38.21 -58.09
C PRO A 32 -14.64 39.61 -57.45
N ILE A 33 -14.58 39.63 -56.12
CA ILE A 33 -14.36 40.82 -55.30
C ILE A 33 -12.89 41.27 -55.48
N PRO A 34 -12.61 42.56 -55.74
CA PRO A 34 -11.24 43.06 -55.88
C PRO A 34 -10.44 42.94 -54.58
N PRO A 35 -9.12 42.66 -54.62
CA PRO A 35 -8.30 42.52 -53.43
C PRO A 35 -7.96 43.91 -52.90
N SER A 36 -8.85 44.52 -52.16
CA SER A 36 -8.52 45.70 -51.39
C SER A 36 -9.29 45.73 -50.09
N GLN A 37 -8.50 45.75 -49.02
CA GLN A 37 -8.87 45.99 -47.62
C GLN A 37 -9.32 44.74 -46.86
N VAL A 38 -8.33 43.92 -46.48
CA VAL A 38 -8.42 43.19 -45.21
C VAL A 38 -8.49 44.28 -44.14
N ALA A 39 -9.70 44.65 -43.73
CA ALA A 39 -9.92 45.62 -42.67
C ALA A 39 -9.16 45.14 -41.42
N ALA A 40 -8.44 46.06 -40.77
CA ALA A 40 -7.78 45.77 -39.50
C ALA A 40 -8.83 45.18 -38.55
N PRO A 41 -8.54 44.07 -37.86
CA PRO A 41 -9.51 43.44 -36.98
C PRO A 41 -9.95 44.45 -35.92
N PRO A 42 -11.24 44.45 -35.53
CA PRO A 42 -11.74 45.40 -34.54
C PRO A 42 -10.90 45.27 -33.25
N PRO A 43 -10.68 46.39 -32.53
CA PRO A 43 -9.75 46.44 -31.38
C PRO A 43 -10.10 45.41 -30.29
N GLU A 44 -11.38 45.06 -30.15
CA GLU A 44 -11.88 44.03 -29.23
C GLU A 44 -11.38 42.62 -29.58
N ALA A 45 -11.28 42.29 -30.88
CA ALA A 45 -10.76 41.01 -31.36
C ALA A 45 -9.24 40.93 -31.29
N GLN A 46 -8.53 42.06 -31.26
CA GLN A 46 -7.09 42.11 -30.98
C GLN A 46 -6.84 41.91 -29.48
N LEU A 47 -7.57 42.64 -28.64
CA LEU A 47 -7.47 42.56 -27.18
C LEU A 47 -7.76 41.14 -26.66
N SER A 48 -8.80 40.48 -27.16
CA SER A 48 -9.13 39.09 -26.77
C SER A 48 -8.01 38.10 -27.12
N ARG A 49 -7.35 38.27 -28.28
CA ARG A 49 -6.22 37.42 -28.69
C ARG A 49 -4.96 37.68 -27.85
N ASP A 50 -4.70 38.93 -27.50
CA ASP A 50 -3.54 39.28 -26.69
C ASP A 50 -3.72 38.82 -25.23
N VAL A 51 -4.92 38.93 -24.68
CA VAL A 51 -5.28 38.34 -23.38
C VAL A 51 -5.16 36.81 -23.41
N GLY A 52 -5.65 36.15 -24.46
CA GLY A 52 -5.53 34.70 -24.63
C GLY A 52 -4.08 34.22 -24.74
N ARG A 53 -3.23 34.95 -25.49
CA ARG A 53 -1.79 34.67 -25.60
C ARG A 53 -1.08 34.86 -24.26
N ALA A 54 -1.40 35.93 -23.54
CA ALA A 54 -0.86 36.19 -22.21
C ALA A 54 -1.26 35.08 -21.22
N ALA A 55 -2.55 34.73 -21.16
CA ALA A 55 -3.05 33.65 -20.31
C ALA A 55 -2.39 32.29 -20.64
N GLY A 56 -2.21 31.98 -21.93
CA GLY A 56 -1.49 30.78 -22.38
C GLY A 56 -0.02 30.77 -21.93
N ALA A 57 0.67 31.91 -22.05
CA ALA A 57 2.06 32.04 -21.58
C ALA A 57 2.17 31.86 -20.05
N PHE A 58 1.22 32.39 -19.29
CA PHE A 58 1.15 32.18 -17.83
C PHE A 58 0.89 30.71 -17.48
N ALA A 59 0.02 30.01 -18.21
CA ALA A 59 -0.24 28.59 -17.97
C ALA A 59 1.01 27.72 -18.22
N VAL A 60 1.75 27.99 -19.29
CA VAL A 60 3.02 27.31 -19.59
C VAL A 60 4.07 27.59 -18.52
N ALA A 61 4.22 28.86 -18.11
CA ALA A 61 5.15 29.24 -17.04
C ALA A 61 4.79 28.57 -15.70
N ALA A 62 3.51 28.51 -15.35
CA ALA A 62 3.03 27.84 -14.13
C ALA A 62 3.30 26.33 -14.18
N GLN A 63 3.07 25.69 -15.33
CA GLN A 63 3.36 24.27 -15.51
C GLN A 63 4.86 24.00 -15.40
N GLN A 64 5.70 24.85 -15.98
CA GLN A 64 7.16 24.72 -15.89
C GLN A 64 7.65 24.87 -14.44
N ALA A 65 7.18 25.89 -13.72
CA ALA A 65 7.51 26.07 -12.30
C ALA A 65 7.09 24.86 -11.43
N ALA A 66 5.93 24.24 -11.73
CA ALA A 66 5.50 23.04 -11.02
C ALA A 66 6.38 21.82 -11.31
N GLN A 67 6.93 21.68 -12.53
CA GLN A 67 7.87 20.61 -12.85
C GLN A 67 9.23 20.84 -12.20
N ASP A 68 9.72 22.08 -12.18
CA ASP A 68 10.96 22.46 -11.52
C ASP A 68 10.89 22.20 -10.01
N ALA A 69 9.77 22.54 -9.37
CA ALA A 69 9.52 22.24 -7.97
C ALA A 69 9.52 20.72 -7.68
N LYS A 70 8.93 19.92 -8.57
CA LYS A 70 8.96 18.45 -8.44
C LYS A 70 10.36 17.88 -8.63
N ALA A 71 11.14 18.43 -9.57
CA ALA A 71 12.53 18.04 -9.79
C ALA A 71 13.40 18.37 -8.57
N ALA A 72 13.26 19.58 -8.02
CA ALA A 72 13.94 20.01 -6.81
C ALA A 72 13.58 19.14 -5.59
N ALA A 73 12.30 18.82 -5.41
CA ALA A 73 11.85 17.94 -4.33
C ALA A 73 12.43 16.51 -4.46
N ARG A 74 12.54 15.99 -5.68
CA ARG A 74 13.19 14.70 -5.94
C ARG A 74 14.69 14.76 -5.65
N ALA A 75 15.37 15.83 -6.05
CA ALA A 75 16.78 16.04 -5.76
C ALA A 75 17.03 16.12 -4.24
N ALA A 76 16.26 16.94 -3.51
CA ALA A 76 16.34 17.04 -2.06
C ALA A 76 16.08 15.69 -1.35
N LYS A 77 15.10 14.91 -1.83
CA LYS A 77 14.83 13.56 -1.30
C LYS A 77 15.99 12.60 -1.55
N LEU A 78 16.64 12.70 -2.71
CA LEU A 78 17.82 11.88 -3.03
C LEU A 78 19.01 12.28 -2.16
N GLU A 79 19.21 13.56 -1.89
CA GLU A 79 20.24 14.05 -0.97
C GLU A 79 19.98 13.59 0.47
N PHE A 80 18.74 13.71 0.96
CA PHE A 80 18.34 13.16 2.27
C PHE A 80 18.60 11.65 2.35
N LYS A 81 18.22 10.90 1.31
CA LYS A 81 18.50 9.45 1.23
C LYS A 81 20.00 9.15 1.20
N ARG A 82 20.80 9.93 0.48
CA ARG A 82 22.27 9.77 0.44
C ARG A 82 22.88 10.07 1.81
N GLY A 83 22.41 11.10 2.51
CA GLY A 83 22.80 11.41 3.89
C GLY A 83 22.42 10.28 4.85
N PHE A 84 21.22 9.71 4.72
CA PHE A 84 20.80 8.56 5.51
C PHE A 84 21.63 7.30 5.21
N VAL A 85 21.94 7.02 3.93
CA VAL A 85 22.77 5.86 3.54
C VAL A 85 24.24 6.06 3.94
N GLN A 86 24.79 7.27 3.86
CA GLN A 86 26.13 7.56 4.38
C GLN A 86 26.18 7.50 5.90
N GLY A 87 25.15 8.00 6.59
CA GLY A 87 25.02 7.87 8.04
C GLY A 87 24.86 6.42 8.48
N ALA A 88 24.05 5.62 7.77
CA ALA A 88 23.92 4.18 7.99
C ALA A 88 25.24 3.45 7.65
N GLY A 89 25.92 3.84 6.59
CA GLY A 89 27.21 3.29 6.18
C GLY A 89 28.34 3.62 7.16
N GLN A 90 28.37 4.82 7.75
CA GLN A 90 29.32 5.20 8.80
C GLN A 90 28.97 4.56 10.15
N ALA A 91 27.68 4.42 10.48
CA ALA A 91 27.22 3.63 11.62
C ALA A 91 27.59 2.14 11.46
N SER A 92 27.69 1.64 10.22
CA SER A 92 28.09 0.26 9.93
C SER A 92 29.62 0.07 9.81
N ALA A 93 30.34 1.06 9.31
CA ALA A 93 31.79 1.00 9.06
C ALA A 93 32.65 1.44 10.26
N GLY A 94 32.05 2.12 11.23
CA GLY A 94 32.65 2.48 12.52
C GLY A 94 32.02 1.78 13.72
N ALA A 95 31.07 0.87 13.51
CA ALA A 95 30.62 0.00 14.58
C ALA A 95 31.83 -0.82 15.05
N PRO A 96 32.26 -0.72 16.32
CA PRO A 96 33.13 -1.76 16.86
C PRO A 96 32.43 -3.10 16.57
N ALA A 97 33.19 -4.12 16.13
CA ALA A 97 32.67 -5.47 15.89
C ALA A 97 31.62 -5.77 16.96
N ALA A 98 30.35 -5.93 16.54
CA ALA A 98 29.19 -5.87 17.42
C ALA A 98 29.54 -6.59 18.73
N VAL A 99 29.79 -5.80 19.79
CA VAL A 99 30.07 -6.37 21.10
C VAL A 99 28.84 -7.18 21.39
N ALA A 100 28.99 -8.51 21.41
CA ALA A 100 27.86 -9.39 21.69
C ALA A 100 27.20 -8.83 22.95
N PRO A 101 25.86 -8.60 22.93
CA PRO A 101 25.20 -8.10 24.11
C PRO A 101 25.61 -8.99 25.29
N PRO A 102 25.93 -8.40 26.45
CA PRO A 102 26.28 -9.21 27.61
C PRO A 102 25.17 -10.24 27.83
N PRO A 103 25.52 -11.48 28.21
CA PRO A 103 24.50 -12.49 28.45
C PRO A 103 23.48 -11.94 29.46
N PRO A 104 22.18 -12.24 29.28
CA PRO A 104 21.17 -11.78 30.23
C PRO A 104 21.55 -12.24 31.64
N PRO A 105 21.20 -11.46 32.68
CA PRO A 105 21.42 -11.89 34.05
C PRO A 105 20.71 -13.22 34.30
N PRO A 106 21.26 -14.09 35.16
CA PRO A 106 20.63 -15.37 35.45
C PRO A 106 19.26 -15.14 36.11
N ILE A 107 18.28 -15.95 35.73
CA ILE A 107 16.92 -15.96 36.28
C ILE A 107 16.95 -16.61 37.68
N ARG A 108 16.50 -15.88 38.70
CA ARG A 108 16.59 -16.28 40.12
C ARG A 108 15.24 -16.31 40.82
N TYR A 109 14.27 -15.57 40.33
CA TYR A 109 12.93 -15.48 40.91
C TYR A 109 11.86 -15.91 39.91
N GLU A 110 10.67 -16.20 40.44
CA GLU A 110 9.53 -16.66 39.65
C GLU A 110 9.10 -15.62 38.63
N GLU A 111 9.05 -14.35 39.05
CA GLU A 111 8.67 -13.23 38.21
C GLU A 111 9.65 -13.04 37.05
N GLU A 112 10.96 -13.17 37.33
CA GLU A 112 12.00 -13.13 36.30
C GLU A 112 11.86 -14.30 35.30
N ALA A 113 11.44 -15.48 35.77
CA ALA A 113 11.20 -16.63 34.91
C ALA A 113 9.99 -16.38 34.00
N VAL A 114 8.92 -15.80 34.52
CA VAL A 114 7.73 -15.42 33.75
C VAL A 114 8.08 -14.40 32.67
N ASP A 115 8.77 -13.32 33.04
CA ASP A 115 9.15 -12.26 32.10
C ASP A 115 10.08 -12.78 31.01
N ALA A 116 11.11 -13.55 31.39
CA ALA A 116 12.05 -14.14 30.44
C ALA A 116 11.36 -15.13 29.49
N CYS A 117 10.48 -15.99 30.02
CA CYS A 117 9.72 -16.92 29.19
C CYS A 117 8.73 -16.20 28.28
N ALA A 118 8.05 -15.14 28.74
CA ALA A 118 7.13 -14.38 27.91
C ALA A 118 7.88 -13.73 26.73
N MET A 119 8.99 -13.05 26.99
CA MET A 119 9.83 -12.44 25.95
C MET A 119 10.36 -13.46 24.96
N ALA A 120 10.89 -14.60 25.44
CA ALA A 120 11.41 -15.64 24.56
C ALA A 120 10.31 -16.33 23.74
N THR A 121 9.12 -16.49 24.31
CA THR A 121 7.97 -17.05 23.59
C THR A 121 7.51 -16.11 22.47
N GLU A 122 7.48 -14.81 22.71
CA GLU A 122 7.16 -13.83 21.66
C GLU A 122 8.21 -13.85 20.54
N ASP A 123 9.50 -13.88 20.89
CA ASP A 123 10.60 -13.95 19.92
C ASP A 123 10.54 -15.23 19.07
N GLU A 124 10.39 -16.40 19.71
CA GLU A 124 10.21 -17.68 19.02
C GLU A 124 8.92 -17.70 18.19
N GLY A 125 7.84 -17.11 18.71
CA GLY A 125 6.56 -16.98 18.03
C GLY A 125 6.63 -16.21 16.71
N MET A 126 7.57 -15.25 16.60
CA MET A 126 7.80 -14.49 15.37
C MET A 126 8.35 -15.36 14.23
N SER A 127 8.87 -16.56 14.52
CA SER A 127 9.24 -17.54 13.48
C SER A 127 8.01 -18.22 12.85
N TYR A 128 6.87 -18.24 13.55
CA TYR A 128 5.62 -18.85 13.10
C TYR A 128 4.66 -17.83 12.46
N ALA A 129 4.71 -16.55 12.88
CA ALA A 129 3.81 -15.50 12.41
C ALA A 129 4.44 -14.11 12.49
N ARG A 130 3.88 -13.14 11.76
CA ARG A 130 4.40 -11.75 11.75
C ARG A 130 4.11 -10.96 13.02
N LEU A 131 3.16 -11.43 13.82
CA LEU A 131 2.74 -10.89 15.11
C LEU A 131 2.65 -12.06 16.08
N ALA A 132 3.40 -11.98 17.17
CA ALA A 132 3.43 -12.96 18.23
C ALA A 132 3.28 -12.23 19.56
N ASN A 133 2.29 -12.60 20.35
CA ASN A 133 2.03 -11.93 21.62
C ASN A 133 1.49 -12.89 22.67
N VAL A 134 2.16 -12.94 23.83
CA VAL A 134 1.71 -13.76 24.95
C VAL A 134 0.41 -13.17 25.51
N ARG A 135 -0.57 -14.03 25.75
CA ARG A 135 -1.92 -13.64 26.20
C ARG A 135 -2.13 -13.88 27.66
N ASP A 136 -1.78 -15.07 28.10
CA ASP A 136 -1.94 -15.45 29.49
C ASP A 136 -0.83 -16.39 29.92
N VAL A 137 -0.57 -16.38 31.22
CA VAL A 137 0.33 -17.32 31.91
C VAL A 137 -0.57 -18.18 32.80
N ASP A 138 -0.82 -19.39 32.35
CA ASP A 138 -1.78 -20.31 32.96
C ASP A 138 -1.23 -20.91 34.27
N ALA A 139 0.08 -21.19 34.30
CA ALA A 139 0.73 -21.82 35.44
C ALA A 139 2.24 -21.55 35.48
N VAL A 140 2.76 -21.42 36.70
CA VAL A 140 4.20 -21.35 36.98
C VAL A 140 4.52 -22.39 38.04
N ASP A 141 5.21 -23.45 37.63
CA ASP A 141 5.53 -24.57 38.51
C ASP A 141 7.02 -24.51 38.90
N ARG A 142 7.29 -24.39 40.20
CA ARG A 142 8.67 -24.47 40.69
C ARG A 142 9.23 -25.88 40.53
N ARG A 143 10.45 -25.98 39.99
CA ARG A 143 11.19 -27.24 39.79
C ARG A 143 12.55 -27.18 40.49
N PRO A 144 13.20 -28.32 40.77
CA PRO A 144 14.59 -28.32 41.21
C PRO A 144 15.46 -27.57 40.19
N GLY A 145 16.09 -26.48 40.60
CA GLY A 145 16.96 -25.66 39.74
C GLY A 145 16.25 -24.71 38.78
N GLY A 146 14.93 -24.49 38.89
CA GLY A 146 14.26 -23.47 38.08
C GLY A 146 12.73 -23.54 38.08
N TRP A 147 12.10 -23.24 36.94
CA TRP A 147 10.65 -23.10 36.79
C TRP A 147 10.17 -23.68 35.46
N ASP A 148 8.92 -24.16 35.43
CA ASP A 148 8.19 -24.46 34.21
C ASP A 148 7.04 -23.45 34.08
N VAL A 149 7.12 -22.59 33.08
CA VAL A 149 6.11 -21.55 32.79
C VAL A 149 5.25 -22.04 31.63
N ARG A 150 3.93 -22.01 31.81
CA ARG A 150 2.94 -22.43 30.81
C ARG A 150 1.96 -21.31 30.56
N GLY A 151 1.53 -21.17 29.32
CA GLY A 151 0.59 -20.13 28.96
C GLY A 151 0.07 -20.24 27.54
N THR A 152 -0.50 -19.15 27.07
CA THR A 152 -1.06 -19.02 25.73
C THR A 152 -0.41 -17.88 24.94
N ILE A 153 -0.26 -18.09 23.64
CA ILE A 153 0.29 -17.12 22.69
C ILE A 153 -0.66 -16.95 21.50
N GLU A 154 -0.89 -15.69 21.12
CA GLU A 154 -1.60 -15.30 19.92
C GLU A 154 -0.59 -15.12 18.78
N LEU A 155 -0.79 -15.87 17.70
CA LEU A 155 0.04 -15.83 16.48
C LEU A 155 -0.80 -15.36 15.30
N ARG A 156 -0.40 -14.26 14.65
CA ARG A 156 -1.16 -13.63 13.55
C ARG A 156 -0.25 -13.05 12.49
N ASN A 157 -0.71 -12.99 11.24
CA ASN A 157 0.06 -12.37 10.16
C ASN A 157 -0.29 -10.89 9.94
N SER A 158 -1.45 -10.46 10.44
CA SER A 158 -1.86 -9.05 10.43
C SER A 158 -2.93 -8.76 11.48
N TYR A 159 -3.07 -7.49 11.88
CA TYR A 159 -4.14 -7.04 12.79
C TYR A 159 -5.54 -7.12 12.18
N ALA A 160 -5.66 -7.25 10.86
CA ALA A 160 -6.93 -7.41 10.15
C ALA A 160 -7.42 -8.87 10.10
N GLU A 161 -6.53 -9.83 10.36
CA GLU A 161 -6.86 -11.25 10.37
C GLU A 161 -7.80 -11.56 11.55
N PRO A 162 -8.83 -12.42 11.36
CA PRO A 162 -9.62 -12.92 12.48
C PRO A 162 -8.74 -13.55 13.56
N ARG A 163 -9.14 -13.44 14.82
CA ARG A 163 -8.42 -14.12 15.91
C ARG A 163 -8.63 -15.62 15.78
N HIS A 164 -7.53 -16.36 15.73
CA HIS A 164 -7.52 -17.82 15.79
C HIS A 164 -7.57 -18.31 17.23
N ALA A 165 -7.81 -19.62 17.41
CA ALA A 165 -7.62 -20.25 18.71
C ALA A 165 -6.17 -20.03 19.17
N PRO A 166 -5.94 -19.70 20.46
CA PRO A 166 -4.60 -19.45 20.96
C PRO A 166 -3.76 -20.73 20.93
N TYR A 167 -2.48 -20.58 20.64
CA TYR A 167 -1.49 -21.64 20.80
C TYR A 167 -1.08 -21.70 22.26
N HIS A 168 -0.63 -22.87 22.72
CA HIS A 168 -0.03 -22.99 24.04
C HIS A 168 1.48 -23.01 23.94
N PHE A 169 2.14 -22.41 24.92
CA PHE A 169 3.57 -22.52 25.10
C PHE A 169 3.91 -23.17 26.42
N VAL A 170 5.07 -23.81 26.45
CA VAL A 170 5.73 -24.24 27.67
C VAL A 170 7.19 -23.85 27.58
N CYS A 171 7.66 -23.15 28.60
CA CYS A 171 9.02 -22.67 28.74
C CYS A 171 9.62 -23.27 30.00
N GLN A 172 10.77 -23.93 29.87
CA GLN A 172 11.52 -24.49 30.98
C GLN A 172 12.72 -23.60 31.28
N VAL A 173 12.80 -23.09 32.49
CA VAL A 173 13.98 -22.39 33.02
C VAL A 173 14.78 -23.35 33.88
N ARG A 174 16.08 -23.48 33.63
CA ARG A 174 17.03 -24.27 34.42
C ARG A 174 18.34 -23.51 34.59
N ASP A 175 18.95 -23.63 35.76
CA ASP A 175 20.29 -23.09 36.04
C ASP A 175 20.44 -21.59 35.72
N GLY A 176 19.34 -20.84 35.84
CA GLY A 176 19.28 -19.41 35.57
C GLY A 176 19.09 -19.03 34.09
N GLY A 177 18.79 -19.96 33.19
CA GLY A 177 18.52 -19.68 31.78
C GLY A 177 17.35 -20.48 31.22
N ILE A 178 16.89 -20.11 30.02
CA ILE A 178 15.89 -20.87 29.29
C ILE A 178 16.57 -22.12 28.71
N ALA A 179 16.11 -23.29 29.17
CA ALA A 179 16.63 -24.58 28.77
C ALA A 179 15.85 -25.21 27.61
N ASP A 180 14.54 -24.97 27.57
CA ASP A 180 13.66 -25.48 26.52
C ASP A 180 12.43 -24.59 26.36
N LEU A 181 11.92 -24.47 25.15
CA LEU A 181 10.74 -23.69 24.80
C LEU A 181 10.05 -24.36 23.62
N TRP A 182 8.76 -24.65 23.76
CA TRP A 182 7.96 -25.12 22.63
C TRP A 182 6.59 -24.47 22.59
N ILE A 183 6.15 -24.18 21.36
CA ILE A 183 4.82 -23.69 21.04
C ILE A 183 4.07 -24.82 20.33
N ARG A 184 2.85 -25.12 20.77
CA ARG A 184 2.02 -26.18 20.18
C ARG A 184 0.61 -25.68 19.91
N ASP A 185 0.06 -26.17 18.81
CA ASP A 185 -1.35 -26.03 18.48
C ASP A 185 -2.18 -27.07 19.26
N VAL A 186 -3.28 -26.63 19.87
CA VAL A 186 -4.28 -27.50 20.52
C VAL A 186 -5.23 -28.14 19.50
N SER A 187 -5.31 -27.63 18.27
CA SER A 187 -6.14 -28.20 17.21
C SER A 187 -5.57 -29.52 16.65
N ALA A 188 -4.30 -29.84 16.93
CA ALA A 188 -3.60 -31.04 16.47
C ALA A 188 -3.86 -32.32 17.29
N ARG A 189 -4.76 -32.30 18.29
CA ARG A 189 -5.16 -33.50 19.06
C ARG A 189 -6.60 -33.94 18.76
N ARG A 190 -6.85 -34.37 17.52
CA ARG A 190 -8.05 -35.15 17.17
C ARG A 190 -7.66 -36.48 16.54
#